data_AF-A0AAW9YB67-F1
#
_entry.id   AF-A0AAW9YB67-F1
#
_cell.length_a   1.000
_cell.length_b   1.000
_cell.length_c   1.000
_cell.angle_alpha   90.00
_cell.angle_beta   90.00
_cell.angle_gamma   90.00
#
_symmetry.space_group_name_H-M   'P 1'
#
loop_
_entity.id
_entity.type
_entity.pdbx_description
1 polymer ?
#
loop_
_entity_poly.entity_id
_entity_poly.type
_entity_poly.pdbx_seq_one_letter_code
_entity_poly.pdbx_strand_id
1 'polypeptide(L)'
;MPLRSEQLADYIADRLEFVTFLACCSALLALLTGMNGQQALAFTALNLPFGLALLLGLAILAPLPAHWRLPGIALLLVGGALLTLQLGGDWLNPLAIWSLYALLGLEILWQSRPRARLATHTRG
;
A
#
# COMPACT_ATOMS: atom_id res chain seq x y z
N MET A 1 31.29 1.47 9.42
CA MET A 1 29.90 1.12 9.78
C MET A 1 28.90 2.18 9.27
N PRO A 2 28.70 2.35 7.95
CA PRO A 2 27.61 3.15 7.37
C PRO A 2 26.36 2.31 6.97
N LEU A 3 26.48 0.99 6.98
CA LEU A 3 25.48 0.05 6.46
C LEU A 3 24.09 0.17 7.11
N ARG A 4 23.99 0.59 8.38
CA ARG A 4 22.71 0.65 9.10
C ARG A 4 21.91 1.91 8.77
N SER A 5 22.57 3.04 8.51
CA SER A 5 21.89 4.27 8.08
C SER A 5 21.42 4.18 6.63
N GLU A 6 22.21 3.57 5.74
CA GLU A 6 21.82 3.31 4.35
C GLU A 6 20.62 2.36 4.28
N GLN A 7 20.64 1.27 5.04
CA GLN A 7 19.49 0.36 5.14
C GLN A 7 18.23 1.02 5.71
N LEU A 8 18.37 1.94 6.68
CA LEU A 8 17.25 2.72 7.20
C LEU A 8 16.70 3.70 6.16
N ALA A 9 17.58 4.35 5.39
CA ALA A 9 17.17 5.26 4.33
C ALA A 9 16.44 4.52 3.20
N ASP A 10 16.96 3.38 2.75
CA ASP A 10 16.30 2.53 1.75
C ASP A 10 14.94 2.02 2.25
N TYR A 11 14.85 1.65 3.54
CA TYR A 11 13.59 1.22 4.14
C TYR A 11 12.56 2.36 4.19
N ILE A 12 12.97 3.57 4.57
CA ILE A 12 12.08 4.74 4.61
C ILE A 12 11.64 5.14 3.19
N ALA A 13 12.56 5.09 2.22
CA ALA A 13 12.26 5.39 0.83
C ALA A 13 11.21 4.42 0.25
N ASP A 14 11.36 3.11 0.50
CA ASP A 14 10.41 2.08 0.05
C ASP A 14 9.02 2.26 0.68
N ARG A 15 8.96 2.68 1.95
CA ARG A 15 7.69 2.99 2.63
C ARG A 15 7.04 4.27 2.11
N LEU A 16 7.83 5.28 1.80
CA LEU A 16 7.34 6.52 1.17
C LEU A 16 6.80 6.24 -0.23
N GLU A 17 7.52 5.45 -1.04
CA GLU A 17 7.10 5.04 -2.39
C GLU A 17 5.71 4.38 -2.34
N PHE A 18 5.51 3.43 -1.40
CA PHE A 18 4.23 2.76 -1.18
C PHE A 18 3.09 3.73 -0.81
N VAL A 19 3.33 4.66 0.14
CA VAL A 19 2.30 5.63 0.56
C VAL A 19 1.97 6.60 -0.57
N THR A 20 2.98 7.03 -1.34
CA THR A 20 2.76 7.91 -2.50
C THR A 20 2.02 7.20 -3.62
N PHE A 21 2.30 5.92 -3.88
CA PHE A 21 1.58 5.13 -4.86
C PHE A 21 0.11 4.96 -4.47
N LEU A 22 -0.15 4.63 -3.20
CA LEU A 22 -1.50 4.53 -2.65
C LEU A 22 -2.27 5.85 -2.83
N ALA A 23 -1.65 6.97 -2.46
CA ALA A 23 -2.27 8.29 -2.58
C ALA A 23 -2.51 8.71 -4.04
N CYS A 24 -1.59 8.36 -4.95
CA CYS A 24 -1.75 8.65 -6.37
C CYS A 24 -2.85 7.78 -7.00
N CYS A 25 -2.87 6.48 -6.70
CA CYS A 25 -3.90 5.57 -7.15
C CYS A 25 -5.28 5.94 -6.60
N SER A 26 -5.40 6.38 -5.35
CA SER A 26 -6.67 6.83 -4.79
C SER A 26 -7.18 8.08 -5.49
N ALA A 27 -6.31 9.06 -5.74
CA ALA A 27 -6.68 10.28 -6.45
C ALA A 27 -7.09 9.98 -7.91
N LEU A 28 -6.31 9.18 -8.64
CA LEU A 28 -6.61 8.79 -10.02
C LEU A 28 -7.91 8.00 -10.12
N LEU A 29 -8.13 7.02 -9.24
CA LEU A 29 -9.35 6.21 -9.25
C LEU A 29 -10.59 7.02 -8.85
N ALA A 30 -10.47 7.95 -7.91
CA ALA A 30 -11.58 8.85 -7.59
C ALA A 30 -11.96 9.75 -8.77
N LEU A 31 -10.97 10.32 -9.47
CA LEU A 31 -11.22 11.12 -10.66
C LEU A 31 -11.80 10.27 -11.82
N LEU A 32 -11.26 9.06 -12.03
CA LEU A 32 -11.74 8.14 -13.08
C LEU A 32 -13.16 7.61 -12.81
N THR A 33 -13.56 7.49 -11.54
CA THR A 33 -14.92 7.08 -11.17
C THR A 33 -15.92 8.23 -11.12
N GLY A 34 -15.50 9.44 -11.53
CA GLY A 34 -16.37 10.61 -11.66
C GLY A 34 -16.62 11.36 -10.35
N MET A 35 -15.81 11.13 -9.31
CA MET A 35 -15.94 11.85 -8.05
C MET A 35 -15.43 13.29 -8.18
N ASN A 36 -16.09 14.23 -7.50
CA ASN A 36 -15.68 15.64 -7.47
C ASN A 36 -14.29 15.78 -6.81
N GLY A 37 -13.54 16.83 -7.17
CA GLY A 37 -12.17 17.03 -6.66
C GLY A 37 -12.05 17.02 -5.12
N GLN A 38 -13.05 17.56 -4.40
CA GLN A 38 -13.10 17.46 -2.94
C GLN A 38 -13.33 16.03 -2.43
N GLN A 39 -14.15 15.24 -3.12
CA GLN A 39 -14.40 13.84 -2.77
C GLN A 39 -13.16 12.97 -3.06
N ALA A 40 -12.42 13.27 -4.13
CA ALA A 40 -11.16 12.60 -4.44
C ALA A 40 -10.08 12.85 -3.37
N LEU A 41 -10.00 14.08 -2.87
CA LEU A 41 -9.12 14.43 -1.75
C LEU A 41 -9.58 13.76 -0.45
N ALA A 42 -10.88 13.74 -0.16
CA ALA A 42 -11.43 13.04 1.00
C ALA A 42 -11.16 11.53 0.94
N PHE A 43 -11.30 10.90 -0.23
CA PHE A 43 -10.98 9.49 -0.44
C PHE A 43 -9.49 9.20 -0.23
N THR A 44 -8.62 10.08 -0.74
CA THR A 44 -7.16 9.96 -0.55
C THR A 44 -6.76 10.16 0.90
N ALA A 45 -7.33 11.16 1.57
CA ALA A 45 -7.11 11.42 3.00
C ALA A 45 -7.61 10.28 3.89
N LEU A 46 -8.70 9.61 3.48
CA LEU A 46 -9.22 8.44 4.16
C LEU A 46 -8.32 7.21 3.95
N ASN A 47 -7.74 7.03 2.76
CA ASN A 47 -6.85 5.91 2.47
C ASN A 47 -5.44 6.04 3.07
N LEU A 48 -4.97 7.25 3.36
CA LEU A 48 -3.66 7.46 4.00
C LEU A 48 -3.49 6.72 5.36
N PRO A 49 -4.42 6.85 6.33
CA PRO A 49 -4.35 6.10 7.58
C PRO A 49 -4.51 4.59 7.35
N PHE A 50 -5.25 4.16 6.32
CA PHE A 50 -5.29 2.74 5.92
C PHE A 50 -3.94 2.27 5.40
N GLY A 51 -3.24 3.06 4.58
CA GLY A 51 -1.88 2.76 4.12
C GLY A 51 -0.90 2.60 5.27
N LEU A 52 -0.96 3.50 6.26
CA LEU A 52 -0.16 3.41 7.48
C LEU A 52 -0.54 2.18 8.33
N ALA A 53 -1.83 1.89 8.48
CA ALA A 53 -2.31 0.70 9.19
C ALA A 53 -1.88 -0.60 8.49
N LEU A 54 -1.86 -0.62 7.15
CA LEU A 54 -1.35 -1.73 6.35
C LEU A 54 0.15 -1.90 6.53
N LEU A 55 0.93 -0.81 6.49
CA LEU A 55 2.37 -0.86 6.76
C LEU A 55 2.67 -1.35 8.19
N LEU A 56 1.87 -0.93 9.17
CA LEU A 56 1.97 -1.41 10.55
C LEU A 56 1.59 -2.90 10.63
N GLY A 57 0.51 -3.31 9.97
CA GLY A 57 0.08 -4.70 9.90
C GLY A 57 1.14 -5.59 9.25
N LEU A 58 1.76 -5.13 8.17
CA LEU A 58 2.90 -5.78 7.52
C LEU A 58 4.13 -5.87 8.43
N ALA A 59 4.42 -4.82 9.21
CA ALA A 59 5.51 -4.83 10.18
C ALA A 59 5.26 -5.83 11.34
N ILE A 60 4.02 -5.96 11.80
CA ILE A 60 3.61 -6.96 12.81
C ILE A 60 3.64 -8.38 12.22
N LEU A 61 3.33 -8.53 10.93
CA LEU A 61 3.39 -9.82 10.22
C LEU A 61 4.80 -10.20 9.76
N ALA A 62 5.75 -9.26 9.74
CA ALA A 62 7.13 -9.51 9.34
C ALA A 62 7.83 -10.64 10.13
N PRO A 63 7.68 -10.78 11.47
CA PRO A 63 8.23 -11.90 12.22
C PRO A 63 7.48 -13.23 12.02
N LEU A 64 6.33 -13.25 11.35
CA LEU A 64 5.56 -14.48 11.12
C LEU A 64 6.11 -15.29 9.93
N PRO A 65 6.07 -16.63 10.00
CA PRO A 65 6.56 -17.49 8.93
C PRO A 65 5.75 -17.32 7.65
N ALA A 66 6.40 -17.51 6.50
CA ALA A 66 5.90 -17.13 5.17
C ALA A 66 4.52 -17.72 4.82
N HIS A 67 4.16 -18.88 5.36
CA HIS A 67 2.87 -19.53 5.15
C HIS A 67 1.69 -18.79 5.84
N TRP A 68 1.95 -18.03 6.92
CA TRP A 68 0.94 -17.19 7.57
C TRP A 68 0.93 -15.73 7.08
N ARG A 69 2.02 -15.26 6.46
CA ARG A 69 2.11 -13.90 5.92
C ARG A 69 1.14 -13.65 4.77
N LEU A 70 1.08 -14.56 3.80
CA LEU A 70 0.19 -14.43 2.64
C LEU A 70 -1.30 -14.34 3.02
N PRO A 71 -1.85 -15.25 3.85
CA PRO A 71 -3.25 -15.13 4.26
C PRO A 71 -3.48 -13.90 5.13
N GLY A 72 -2.56 -13.52 6.03
CA GLY A 72 -2.73 -12.33 6.85
C GLY A 72 -2.69 -11.00 6.05
N ILE A 73 -1.87 -10.92 5.00
CA ILE A 73 -1.87 -9.78 4.07
C ILE A 73 -3.19 -9.72 3.30
N ALA A 74 -3.68 -10.85 2.80
CA ALA A 74 -4.97 -10.89 2.12
C ALA A 74 -6.11 -10.47 3.06
N LEU A 75 -6.07 -10.89 4.32
CA LEU A 75 -7.05 -10.51 5.34
C LEU A 75 -6.97 -9.02 5.69
N LEU A 76 -5.77 -8.45 5.76
CA LEU A 76 -5.56 -7.00 5.94
C LEU A 76 -6.08 -6.18 4.76
N LEU A 77 -5.83 -6.64 3.53
CA LEU A 77 -6.33 -6.00 2.31
C LEU A 77 -7.85 -6.05 2.22
N VAL A 78 -8.45 -7.23 2.42
CA VAL A 78 -9.91 -7.40 2.39
C VAL A 78 -10.58 -6.66 3.55
N GLY A 79 -10.01 -6.75 4.76
CA GLY A 79 -10.50 -6.02 5.92
C GLY A 79 -10.42 -4.50 5.74
N GLY A 80 -9.32 -4.01 5.17
CA GLY A 80 -9.17 -2.62 4.77
C GLY A 80 -10.23 -2.21 3.77
N ALA A 81 -10.41 -2.96 2.68
CA ALA A 81 -11.40 -2.66 1.65
C ALA A 81 -12.83 -2.60 2.21
N LEU A 82 -13.18 -3.52 3.11
CA LEU A 82 -14.49 -3.54 3.77
C LEU A 82 -14.67 -2.35 4.72
N LEU A 83 -13.64 -1.99 5.50
CA LEU A 83 -13.70 -0.81 6.37
C LEU A 83 -13.79 0.49 5.56
N THR A 84 -13.04 0.59 4.45
CA THR A 84 -13.12 1.73 3.52
C THR A 84 -14.50 1.82 2.87
N LEU A 85 -15.13 0.69 2.54
CA LEU A 85 -16.52 0.66 2.06
C LEU A 85 -17.51 1.11 3.13
N GLN A 86 -17.35 0.66 4.37
CA GLN A 86 -18.24 1.04 5.48
C GLN A 86 -18.12 2.52 5.86
N LEU A 87 -16.90 3.07 5.84
CA LEU A 87 -16.66 4.50 6.07
C LEU A 87 -17.00 5.36 4.85
N GLY A 88 -16.91 4.76 3.67
CA GLY A 88 -17.20 5.40 2.39
C GLY A 88 -18.69 5.54 2.11
N GLY A 89 -19.56 4.67 2.60
CA GLY A 89 -21.01 4.80 2.38
C GLY A 89 -21.39 4.96 0.90
N ASP A 90 -22.42 5.76 0.61
CA ASP A 90 -23.00 5.92 -0.74
C ASP A 90 -22.22 6.85 -1.69
N TRP A 91 -21.35 7.72 -1.19
CA TRP A 91 -20.61 8.67 -2.05
C TRP A 91 -19.39 8.04 -2.74
N LEU A 92 -19.04 6.81 -2.37
CA LEU A 92 -17.78 6.18 -2.71
C LEU A 92 -18.05 5.03 -3.64
N ASN A 93 -17.48 5.10 -4.84
CA ASN A 93 -17.74 4.11 -5.86
C ASN A 93 -17.08 2.78 -5.45
N PRO A 94 -17.84 1.70 -5.24
CA PRO A 94 -17.28 0.44 -4.76
C PRO A 94 -16.21 -0.10 -5.72
N LEU A 95 -16.36 0.14 -7.03
CA LEU A 95 -15.37 -0.25 -8.03
C LEU A 95 -14.00 0.42 -7.80
N ALA A 96 -13.97 1.70 -7.39
CA ALA A 96 -12.71 2.39 -7.09
C ALA A 96 -11.98 1.75 -5.90
N ILE A 97 -12.73 1.32 -4.88
CA ILE A 97 -12.16 0.68 -3.69
C ILE A 97 -11.59 -0.69 -4.07
N TRP A 98 -12.36 -1.52 -4.78
CA TRP A 98 -11.89 -2.84 -5.22
C TRP A 98 -10.67 -2.73 -6.15
N SER A 99 -10.64 -1.79 -7.09
CA SER A 99 -9.48 -1.58 -7.96
C SER A 99 -8.27 -1.08 -7.20
N LEU A 100 -8.45 -0.19 -6.21
CA LEU A 100 -7.37 0.34 -5.39
C LEU A 100 -6.73 -0.78 -4.55
N TYR A 101 -7.53 -1.57 -3.85
CA TYR A 101 -7.02 -2.68 -3.04
C TYR A 101 -6.46 -3.82 -3.90
N ALA A 102 -6.94 -4.02 -5.13
CA ALA A 102 -6.33 -4.93 -6.09
C ALA A 102 -4.95 -4.45 -6.57
N LEU A 103 -4.81 -3.16 -6.92
CA LEU A 103 -3.52 -2.54 -7.26
C LEU A 103 -2.55 -2.61 -6.08
N LEU A 104 -3.03 -2.37 -4.87
CA LEU A 104 -2.24 -2.46 -3.65
C LEU A 104 -1.77 -3.90 -3.39
N GLY A 105 -2.65 -4.90 -3.58
CA GLY A 105 -2.28 -6.30 -3.50
C GLY A 105 -1.23 -6.69 -4.55
N LEU A 106 -1.34 -6.14 -5.76
CA LEU A 106 -0.35 -6.34 -6.82
C LEU A 106 1.00 -5.70 -6.48
N GLU A 107 1.00 -4.50 -5.89
CA GLU A 107 2.22 -3.82 -5.45
C GLU A 107 2.90 -4.59 -4.31
N ILE A 108 2.13 -5.11 -3.35
CA ILE A 108 2.68 -5.97 -2.29
C ILE A 108 3.26 -7.27 -2.89
N LEU A 109 2.59 -7.86 -3.87
CA LEU A 109 3.12 -9.02 -4.59
C LEU A 109 4.42 -8.67 -5.33
N TRP A 110 4.48 -7.48 -5.95
CA TRP A 110 5.66 -6.97 -6.64
C TRP A 110 6.83 -6.72 -5.68
N GLN A 111 6.57 -6.11 -4.51
CA GLN A 111 7.56 -5.92 -3.45
C GLN A 111 8.00 -7.23 -2.80
N SER A 112 7.13 -8.25 -2.76
CA SER A 112 7.44 -9.56 -2.20
C SER A 112 8.34 -10.40 -3.11
N ARG A 113 8.43 -10.07 -4.41
CA ARG A 113 9.46 -10.66 -5.25
C ARG A 113 10.80 -10.19 -4.68
N PRO A 114 11.77 -11.10 -4.46
CA PRO A 114 13.10 -10.69 -4.08
C PRO A 114 13.58 -9.76 -5.18
N ARG A 115 13.63 -8.44 -4.91
CA ARG A 115 14.36 -7.47 -5.72
C ARG A 115 15.75 -8.07 -5.83
N ALA A 116 16.00 -8.75 -6.94
CA ALA A 116 17.29 -9.32 -7.26
C ALA A 116 18.27 -8.19 -7.02
N ARG A 117 19.25 -8.45 -6.13
CA ARG A 117 20.34 -7.55 -5.78
C ARG A 117 20.70 -6.65 -6.97
N LEU A 118 20.14 -5.44 -7.01
CA LEU A 118 20.74 -4.34 -7.78
C LEU A 118 21.97 -3.79 -7.02
N ALA A 119 22.36 -4.43 -5.91
CA ALA A 119 23.66 -4.36 -5.25
C ALA A 119 24.72 -5.31 -5.87
N THR A 120 24.65 -5.58 -7.18
CA THR A 120 25.80 -6.09 -7.95
C THR A 120 26.16 -5.14 -9.09
N HIS A 121 26.27 -3.85 -8.80
CA HIS A 121 27.21 -2.98 -9.51
C HIS A 121 28.31 -2.48 -8.56
N THR A 122 28.93 -3.41 -7.85
CA THR A 122 30.36 -3.33 -7.55
C THR A 122 31.11 -3.98 -8.72
N ARG A 123 31.38 -3.21 -9.78
CA ARG A 123 32.41 -3.57 -10.78
C ARG A 123 32.96 -2.30 -11.41
N GLY A 124 34.23 -2.01 -11.12
CA GLY A 124 35.06 -0.97 -11.72
C GLY A 124 35.80 -0.17 -10.69
#